data_AF-A0A9Q0UZT0-F1
#
_entry.id   AF-A0A9Q0UZT0-F1
#
_cell.length_a   1.000
_cell.length_b   1.000
_cell.length_c   1.000
_cell.angle_alpha   90.00
_cell.angle_beta   90.00
_cell.angle_gamma   90.00
#
_symmetry.space_group_name_H-M   'P 1'
#
loop_
_entity.id
_entity.type
_entity.pdbx_description
1 polymer ?
#
loop_
_entity_poly.entity_id
_entity_poly.type
_entity_poly.pdbx_seq_one_letter_code
_entity_poly.pdbx_strand_id
1 'polypeptide(L)'
;MLWFIIWNVFFANVLSGSALYEVNVFLEPKNIPRVLAEAVPGQASFFISYVVTSGWTKLSSELFRLIPLVCSFWKRLFSRKDGNEFEVPSLPYYNDIPTILFFGLLGITYFFLAPLILPFLLVYFCLGYIIFRNQLLNVYAPKYETNGKFWPIVHNSTVFSLILMHIIAFGIFGLKQLPLASTLLIPLPVLTLIFNAYCQNRFLPLFKAYPTECLVKQDRKEQNEAGMTEFYDKLVTAYQDPALMPVQYARKH
;
A
#
# COMPACT_ATOMS: atom_id res chain seq x y z
N MET A 1 -5.03 -1.48 -8.41
CA MET A 1 -5.82 -1.28 -7.17
C MET A 1 -5.62 0.10 -6.55
N LEU A 2 -4.40 0.55 -6.23
CA LEU A 2 -4.16 1.88 -5.65
C LEU A 2 -4.80 3.03 -6.44
N TRP A 3 -4.53 3.13 -7.74
CA TRP A 3 -5.14 4.14 -8.61
C TRP A 3 -6.66 4.09 -8.63
N PHE A 4 -7.23 2.89 -8.56
CA PHE A 4 -8.68 2.72 -8.50
C PHE A 4 -9.27 3.28 -7.20
N ILE A 5 -8.63 3.01 -6.05
CA ILE A 5 -9.06 3.56 -4.76
C ILE A 5 -8.92 5.08 -4.76
N ILE A 6 -7.81 5.63 -5.28
CA ILE A 6 -7.62 7.08 -5.36
C ILE A 6 -8.70 7.72 -6.23
N TRP A 7 -8.97 7.20 -7.44
CA TRP A 7 -9.99 7.76 -8.30
C TRP A 7 -11.41 7.63 -7.74
N ASN A 8 -11.78 6.44 -7.27
CA ASN A 8 -13.17 6.18 -6.85
C ASN A 8 -13.46 6.62 -5.42
N VAL A 9 -12.54 6.38 -4.48
CA VAL A 9 -12.81 6.66 -3.07
C VAL A 9 -12.43 8.09 -2.70
N PHE A 10 -11.33 8.63 -3.23
CA PHE A 10 -10.98 10.02 -2.93
C PHE A 10 -11.68 10.98 -3.90
N PHE A 11 -11.30 10.95 -5.16
CA PHE A 11 -11.77 11.95 -6.11
C PHE A 11 -13.26 11.82 -6.44
N ALA A 12 -13.82 10.63 -6.67
CA ALA A 12 -15.24 10.54 -7.00
C ALA A 12 -16.13 10.97 -5.81
N ASN A 13 -15.75 10.72 -4.55
CA ASN A 13 -16.49 11.25 -3.39
C ASN A 13 -16.33 12.77 -3.25
N VAL A 14 -15.10 13.29 -3.37
CA VAL A 14 -14.83 14.74 -3.34
C VAL A 14 -15.60 15.46 -4.45
N LEU A 15 -15.53 14.93 -5.67
CA LEU A 15 -16.19 15.49 -6.83
C LEU A 15 -17.70 15.29 -6.79
N SER A 16 -18.23 14.14 -6.35
CA SER A 16 -19.68 13.95 -6.24
C SER A 16 -20.31 14.89 -5.22
N GLY A 17 -19.60 15.20 -4.13
CA GLY A 17 -20.04 16.18 -3.15
C GLY A 17 -20.18 17.60 -3.72
N SER A 18 -19.41 17.94 -4.75
CA SER A 18 -19.38 19.26 -5.40
C SER A 18 -20.06 19.31 -6.78
N ALA A 19 -20.13 18.19 -7.50
CA ALA A 19 -20.64 18.06 -8.85
C ALA A 19 -22.16 18.21 -8.93
N LEU A 20 -22.87 18.02 -7.81
CA LEU A 20 -24.28 18.41 -7.72
C LEU A 20 -24.49 19.93 -7.88
N TYR A 21 -23.43 20.74 -7.74
CA TYR A 21 -23.52 22.20 -7.81
C TYR A 21 -22.88 22.83 -9.06
N GLU A 22 -21.85 22.24 -9.70
CA GLU A 22 -21.13 22.90 -10.82
C GLU A 22 -20.72 21.98 -12.00
N VAL A 23 -21.66 21.25 -12.61
CA VAL A 23 -21.39 20.35 -13.77
C VAL A 23 -20.71 21.06 -14.95
N ASN A 24 -20.96 22.35 -15.15
CA ASN A 24 -20.41 23.12 -16.28
C ASN A 24 -18.97 23.64 -16.07
N VAL A 25 -18.43 23.63 -14.83
CA VAL A 25 -17.10 24.19 -14.53
C VAL A 25 -15.98 23.15 -14.70
N PHE A 26 -16.33 21.85 -14.75
CA PHE A 26 -15.39 20.74 -14.93
C PHE A 26 -14.74 20.67 -16.33
N LEU A 27 -15.32 21.32 -17.33
CA LEU A 27 -14.80 21.29 -18.71
C LEU A 27 -13.58 22.21 -18.90
N GLU A 28 -13.27 23.08 -17.94
CA GLU A 28 -12.11 23.96 -17.99
C GLU A 28 -10.99 23.50 -17.04
N PRO A 29 -9.83 23.02 -17.56
CA PRO A 29 -8.73 22.53 -16.73
C PRO A 29 -8.12 23.61 -15.81
N LYS A 30 -8.36 24.89 -16.11
CA LYS A 30 -7.91 26.03 -15.31
C LYS A 30 -8.61 26.12 -13.95
N ASN A 31 -9.81 25.56 -13.82
CA ASN A 31 -10.62 25.64 -12.59
C ASN A 31 -10.42 24.44 -11.65
N ILE A 32 -9.65 23.42 -12.05
CA ILE A 32 -9.44 22.19 -11.25
C ILE A 32 -8.92 22.49 -9.84
N PRO A 33 -7.85 23.31 -9.65
CA PRO A 33 -7.35 23.60 -8.29
C PRO A 33 -8.40 24.32 -7.44
N ARG A 34 -9.21 25.19 -8.06
CA ARG A 34 -10.27 25.95 -7.38
C ARG A 34 -11.38 25.02 -6.88
N VAL A 35 -11.88 24.15 -7.75
CA VAL A 35 -12.92 23.18 -7.41
C VAL A 35 -12.45 22.24 -6.30
N LEU A 36 -11.21 21.73 -6.40
CA LEU A 36 -10.63 20.87 -5.36
C LEU A 36 -10.47 21.60 -4.01
N ALA A 37 -10.13 22.89 -4.03
CA ALA A 37 -9.96 23.69 -2.83
C ALA A 37 -11.25 23.89 -2.04
N GLU A 38 -12.41 23.90 -2.70
CA GLU A 38 -13.72 23.98 -2.04
C GLU A 38 -14.25 22.60 -1.66
N ALA A 39 -14.11 21.63 -2.56
CA ALA A 39 -14.64 20.28 -2.42
C ALA A 39 -13.94 19.46 -1.33
N VAL A 40 -12.61 19.48 -1.30
CA VAL A 40 -11.81 18.62 -0.43
C VAL A 40 -12.06 18.92 1.06
N PRO A 41 -12.02 20.17 1.55
CA PRO A 41 -12.32 20.46 2.94
C PRO A 41 -13.75 20.10 3.34
N GLY A 42 -14.72 20.27 2.43
CA GLY A 42 -16.13 19.92 2.67
C GLY A 42 -16.36 18.42 2.97
N GLN A 43 -15.48 17.55 2.47
CA GLN A 43 -15.55 16.10 2.70
C GLN A 43 -14.70 15.59 3.87
N ALA A 44 -14.08 16.47 4.67
CA ALA A 44 -13.21 16.05 5.77
C ALA A 44 -13.93 15.13 6.79
N SER A 45 -15.16 15.47 7.18
CA SER A 45 -15.96 14.67 8.13
C SER A 45 -16.28 13.26 7.60
N PHE A 46 -16.50 13.14 6.29
CA PHE A 46 -16.69 11.84 5.63
C PHE A 46 -15.41 11.00 5.74
N PHE A 47 -14.24 11.56 5.40
CA PHE A 47 -12.98 10.81 5.45
C PHE A 47 -12.55 10.47 6.88
N ILE A 48 -12.82 11.31 7.87
CA ILE A 48 -12.60 10.98 9.28
C ILE A 48 -13.46 9.76 9.66
N SER A 49 -14.76 9.81 9.37
CA SER A 49 -15.67 8.67 9.60
C SER A 49 -15.21 7.43 8.84
N TYR A 50 -14.73 7.57 7.60
CA TYR A 50 -14.22 6.47 6.79
C TYR A 50 -12.97 5.83 7.43
N VAL A 51 -12.02 6.61 7.95
CA VAL A 51 -10.83 6.09 8.64
C VAL A 51 -11.23 5.28 9.88
N VAL A 52 -12.15 5.80 10.69
CA VAL A 52 -12.62 5.12 11.91
C VAL A 52 -13.42 3.87 11.55
N THR A 53 -14.41 3.99 10.67
CA THR A 53 -15.33 2.87 10.36
C THR A 53 -14.66 1.81 9.50
N SER A 54 -14.04 2.17 8.37
CA SER A 54 -13.44 1.18 7.47
C SER A 54 -12.04 0.77 7.90
N GLY A 55 -11.22 1.73 8.33
CA GLY A 55 -9.83 1.48 8.73
C GLY A 55 -9.73 0.65 10.00
N TRP A 56 -10.34 1.11 11.10
CA TRP A 56 -10.22 0.40 12.38
C TRP A 56 -10.99 -0.93 12.36
N THR A 57 -12.15 -0.99 11.72
CA THR A 57 -12.88 -2.26 11.58
C THR A 57 -12.08 -3.25 10.73
N LYS A 58 -11.41 -2.82 9.65
CA LYS A 58 -10.53 -3.70 8.87
C LYS A 58 -9.39 -4.23 9.73
N LEU A 59 -8.71 -3.39 10.51
CA LEU A 59 -7.64 -3.83 11.42
C LEU A 59 -8.15 -4.81 12.50
N SER A 60 -9.32 -4.54 13.07
CA SER A 60 -9.94 -5.42 14.07
C SER A 60 -10.31 -6.78 13.45
N SER A 61 -10.95 -6.78 12.28
CA SER A 61 -11.28 -7.98 11.52
C SER A 61 -10.03 -8.80 11.16
N GLU A 62 -8.95 -8.10 10.82
CA GLU A 62 -7.65 -8.70 10.53
C GLU A 62 -7.09 -9.38 11.78
N LEU A 63 -7.08 -8.70 12.94
CA LEU A 63 -6.64 -9.28 14.21
C LEU A 63 -7.41 -10.57 14.58
N PHE A 64 -8.74 -10.56 14.47
CA PHE A 64 -9.56 -11.74 14.77
C PHE A 64 -9.54 -12.80 13.66
N ARG A 65 -9.02 -12.46 12.47
CA ARG A 65 -9.09 -13.26 11.24
C ARG A 65 -10.49 -13.84 11.03
N LEU A 66 -11.49 -12.96 11.04
CA LEU A 66 -12.91 -13.34 11.03
C LEU A 66 -13.27 -14.27 9.85
N ILE A 67 -12.74 -14.00 8.65
CA ILE A 67 -13.05 -14.79 7.45
C ILE A 67 -12.51 -16.23 7.57
N PRO A 68 -11.20 -16.48 7.81
CA PRO A 68 -10.70 -17.84 8.06
C PRO A 68 -11.40 -18.54 9.22
N LEU A 69 -11.70 -17.81 10.31
CA LEU A 69 -12.37 -18.38 11.48
C LEU A 69 -13.76 -18.91 11.11
N VAL A 70 -14.58 -18.09 10.45
CA VAL A 70 -15.92 -18.48 10.01
C VAL A 70 -15.84 -19.60 8.98
N CYS A 71 -14.98 -19.51 7.96
CA CYS A 71 -14.83 -20.58 6.98
C CYS A 71 -14.39 -21.90 7.62
N SER A 72 -13.48 -21.87 8.60
CA SER A 72 -13.05 -23.07 9.33
C SER A 72 -14.17 -23.68 10.18
N PHE A 73 -14.99 -22.83 10.81
CA PHE A 73 -16.15 -23.26 11.57
C PHE A 73 -17.20 -23.93 10.67
N TRP A 74 -17.53 -23.33 9.53
CA TRP A 74 -18.45 -23.92 8.55
C TRP A 74 -17.88 -25.20 7.93
N LYS A 75 -16.60 -25.23 7.54
CA LYS A 75 -15.95 -26.47 7.05
C LYS A 75 -15.99 -27.58 8.10
N ARG A 76 -15.76 -27.27 9.37
CA ARG A 76 -15.87 -28.26 10.46
C ARG A 76 -17.29 -28.79 10.64
N LEU A 77 -18.31 -27.96 10.38
CA LEU A 77 -19.71 -28.33 10.51
C LEU A 77 -20.21 -29.18 9.33
N PHE A 78 -19.74 -28.90 8.10
CA PHE A 78 -20.25 -29.53 6.87
C PHE A 78 -19.33 -30.56 6.22
N SER A 79 -18.01 -30.52 6.48
CA SER A 79 -17.05 -31.46 5.87
C SER A 79 -16.77 -32.66 6.80
N ARG A 80 -16.91 -33.86 6.25
CA ARG A 80 -16.40 -35.10 6.85
C ARG A 80 -14.88 -35.00 6.93
N LYS A 81 -14.29 -35.55 7.99
CA LYS A 81 -12.86 -35.48 8.37
C LYS A 81 -11.93 -35.98 7.23
N ASP A 82 -11.68 -35.14 6.24
CA ASP A 82 -10.61 -35.34 5.28
C ASP A 82 -9.38 -34.62 5.82
N GLY A 83 -8.26 -35.36 5.90
CA GLY A 83 -6.98 -34.92 6.45
C GLY A 83 -6.28 -33.90 5.56
N ASN A 84 -6.98 -32.83 5.19
CA ASN A 84 -6.42 -31.74 4.40
C ASN A 84 -5.29 -31.08 5.19
N GLU A 85 -4.11 -31.07 4.59
CA GLU A 85 -2.94 -30.38 5.12
C GLU A 85 -3.28 -28.92 5.39
N PHE A 86 -2.86 -28.43 6.55
CA PHE A 86 -3.11 -27.04 6.95
C PHE A 86 -2.29 -26.11 6.06
N GLU A 87 -2.92 -25.52 5.05
CA GLU A 87 -2.28 -24.49 4.24
C GLU A 87 -2.08 -23.21 5.07
N VAL A 88 -0.82 -22.86 5.28
CA VAL A 88 -0.47 -21.63 5.98
C VAL A 88 -0.87 -20.44 5.10
N PRO A 89 -1.65 -19.49 5.62
CA PRO A 89 -2.12 -18.36 4.85
C PRO A 89 -0.95 -17.42 4.51
N SER A 90 -1.09 -16.73 3.38
CA SER A 90 -0.15 -15.69 2.95
C SER A 90 -0.80 -14.31 3.07
N LEU A 91 0.03 -13.28 3.25
CA LEU A 91 -0.44 -11.91 3.37
C LEU A 91 -0.96 -11.41 2.00
N PRO A 92 -2.18 -10.85 1.90
CA PRO A 92 -2.72 -10.32 0.66
C PRO A 92 -2.15 -8.93 0.34
N TYR A 93 -0.88 -8.90 -0.10
CA TYR A 93 -0.15 -7.67 -0.46
C TYR A 93 -0.91 -6.74 -1.42
N TYR A 94 -1.71 -7.31 -2.32
CA TYR A 94 -2.47 -6.57 -3.32
C TYR A 94 -3.56 -5.66 -2.74
N ASN A 95 -4.09 -5.98 -1.55
CA ASN A 95 -5.19 -5.23 -0.91
C ASN A 95 -4.65 -4.30 0.20
N ASP A 96 -3.75 -4.81 1.04
CA ASP A 96 -3.32 -4.10 2.24
C ASP A 96 -2.37 -2.95 1.94
N ILE A 97 -1.39 -3.15 1.03
CA ILE A 97 -0.45 -2.08 0.65
C ILE A 97 -1.22 -0.88 0.07
N PRO A 98 -2.12 -1.03 -0.92
CA PRO A 98 -2.88 0.12 -1.42
C PRO A 98 -3.77 0.81 -0.38
N THR A 99 -4.34 0.05 0.56
CA THR A 99 -5.18 0.61 1.63
C THR A 99 -4.36 1.49 2.58
N ILE A 100 -3.19 1.01 3.01
CA ILE A 100 -2.28 1.75 3.89
C ILE A 100 -1.79 3.03 3.20
N LEU A 101 -1.41 2.93 1.92
CA LEU A 101 -0.98 4.07 1.12
C LEU A 101 -2.09 5.10 0.92
N PHE A 102 -3.34 4.65 0.77
CA PHE A 102 -4.49 5.53 0.67
C PHE A 102 -4.73 6.33 1.97
N PHE A 103 -4.62 5.69 3.13
CA PHE A 103 -4.69 6.41 4.41
C PHE A 103 -3.53 7.38 4.61
N GLY A 104 -2.34 7.04 4.13
CA GLY A 104 -1.21 7.97 4.05
C GLY A 104 -1.52 9.20 3.17
N LEU A 105 -2.16 8.98 2.01
CA LEU A 105 -2.60 10.06 1.12
C LEU A 105 -3.61 10.97 1.83
N LEU A 106 -4.59 10.42 2.55
CA LEU A 106 -5.56 11.22 3.31
C LEU A 106 -4.85 12.05 4.38
N GLY A 107 -3.90 11.47 5.12
CA GLY A 107 -3.13 12.20 6.12
C GLY A 107 -2.35 13.39 5.53
N ILE A 108 -1.61 13.15 4.44
CA ILE A 108 -0.84 14.19 3.74
C ILE A 108 -1.75 15.24 3.10
N THR A 109 -2.93 14.87 2.63
CA THR A 109 -3.85 15.83 1.99
C THR A 109 -4.57 16.69 3.02
N TYR A 110 -4.98 16.10 4.15
CA TYR A 110 -5.83 16.77 5.13
C TYR A 110 -5.09 17.37 6.34
N PHE A 111 -3.77 17.19 6.50
CA PHE A 111 -3.05 17.65 7.71
C PHE A 111 -3.27 19.14 8.01
N PHE A 112 -3.31 20.00 6.98
CA PHE A 112 -3.51 21.45 7.13
C PHE A 112 -4.96 21.89 6.94
N LEU A 113 -5.81 21.03 6.37
CA LEU A 113 -7.23 21.30 6.10
C LEU A 113 -8.10 20.98 7.32
N ALA A 114 -7.89 19.78 7.87
CA ALA A 114 -8.66 19.20 8.96
C ALA A 114 -7.70 18.40 9.85
N PRO A 115 -6.91 19.07 10.71
CA PRO A 115 -5.88 18.42 11.51
C PRO A 115 -6.44 17.33 12.45
N LEU A 116 -7.74 17.37 12.73
CA LEU A 116 -8.45 16.36 13.51
C LEU A 116 -8.38 14.95 12.90
N ILE A 117 -8.12 14.78 11.59
CA ILE A 117 -7.95 13.45 10.98
C ILE A 117 -6.67 12.74 11.44
N LEU A 118 -5.61 13.51 11.77
CA LEU A 118 -4.29 12.99 12.12
C LEU A 118 -4.29 12.08 13.34
N PRO A 119 -4.92 12.42 14.49
CA PRO A 119 -4.96 11.50 15.63
C PRO A 119 -5.66 10.18 15.29
N PHE A 120 -6.74 10.18 14.49
CA PHE A 120 -7.42 8.95 14.08
C PHE A 120 -6.54 8.08 13.18
N LEU A 121 -5.79 8.70 12.27
CA LEU A 121 -4.82 8.01 11.42
C LEU A 121 -3.62 7.49 12.24
N LEU A 122 -3.14 8.26 13.21
CA LEU A 122 -2.05 7.84 14.08
C LEU A 122 -2.44 6.58 14.87
N VAL A 123 -3.65 6.56 15.46
CA VAL A 123 -4.18 5.37 16.12
C VAL A 123 -4.27 4.19 15.14
N TYR A 124 -4.75 4.42 13.92
CA TYR A 124 -4.77 3.39 12.87
C TYR A 124 -3.37 2.83 12.58
N PHE A 125 -2.36 3.68 12.37
CA PHE A 125 -0.99 3.21 12.09
C PHE A 125 -0.34 2.50 13.28
N CYS A 126 -0.57 2.98 14.51
CA CYS A 126 -0.07 2.34 15.72
C CYS A 126 -0.69 0.95 15.92
N LEU A 127 -2.02 0.84 15.82
CA LEU A 127 -2.71 -0.44 15.90
C LEU A 127 -2.29 -1.37 14.76
N GLY A 128 -2.23 -0.85 13.54
CA GLY A 128 -1.77 -1.59 12.37
C GLY A 128 -0.36 -2.16 12.56
N TYR A 129 0.57 -1.37 13.08
CA TYR A 129 1.93 -1.83 13.37
C TYR A 129 1.94 -3.02 14.35
N ILE A 130 1.21 -2.92 15.46
CA ILE A 130 1.16 -3.98 16.47
C ILE A 130 0.51 -5.25 15.90
N ILE A 131 -0.62 -5.11 15.21
CA ILE A 131 -1.40 -6.23 14.65
C ILE A 131 -0.61 -6.93 13.54
N PHE A 132 -0.15 -6.20 12.52
CA PHE A 132 0.60 -6.79 11.41
C PHE A 132 1.92 -7.39 11.87
N ARG A 133 2.62 -6.79 12.85
CA ARG A 133 3.83 -7.40 13.43
C ARG A 133 3.52 -8.74 14.08
N ASN A 134 2.46 -8.82 14.88
CA ASN A 134 2.05 -10.08 15.50
C ASN A 134 1.68 -11.14 14.45
N GLN A 135 0.92 -10.76 13.43
CA GLN A 135 0.50 -11.69 12.39
C GLN A 135 1.63 -12.18 11.49
N LEU A 136 2.58 -11.30 11.14
CA LEU A 136 3.77 -11.67 10.36
C LEU A 136 4.68 -12.63 11.12
N LEU A 137 4.70 -12.57 12.45
CA LEU A 137 5.51 -13.48 13.28
C LEU A 137 4.82 -14.81 13.55
N ASN A 138 3.49 -14.81 13.77
CA ASN A 138 2.79 -15.96 14.35
C ASN A 138 1.83 -16.67 13.37
N VAL A 139 1.47 -16.04 12.25
CA VAL A 139 0.36 -16.52 11.42
C VAL A 139 0.72 -16.64 9.94
N TYR A 140 1.33 -15.61 9.37
CA TYR A 140 1.58 -15.54 7.94
C TYR A 140 2.92 -16.18 7.57
N ALA A 141 2.90 -17.05 6.56
CA ALA A 141 4.11 -17.48 5.87
C ALA A 141 4.26 -16.68 4.56
N PRO A 142 5.44 -16.10 4.27
CA PRO A 142 5.68 -15.43 3.01
C PRO A 142 5.65 -16.47 1.87
N LYS A 143 4.65 -16.36 0.98
CA LYS A 143 4.57 -17.20 -0.23
C LYS A 143 5.59 -16.79 -1.29
N TYR A 144 5.94 -15.51 -1.32
CA TYR A 144 6.85 -14.93 -2.28
C TYR A 144 7.81 -13.98 -1.58
N GLU A 145 9.10 -14.14 -1.85
CA GLU A 145 10.12 -13.19 -1.43
C GLU A 145 10.28 -12.10 -2.48
N THR A 146 9.86 -10.88 -2.13
CA THR A 146 9.86 -9.74 -3.06
C THR A 146 11.09 -8.85 -2.95
N ASN A 147 11.96 -9.06 -1.95
CA ASN A 147 13.18 -8.29 -1.70
C ASN A 147 12.98 -6.77 -1.75
N GLY A 148 11.85 -6.28 -1.21
CA GLY A 148 11.57 -4.84 -1.14
C GLY A 148 11.13 -4.19 -2.44
N LYS A 149 10.77 -4.95 -3.48
CA LYS A 149 10.25 -4.41 -4.76
C LYS A 149 9.02 -3.51 -4.64
N PHE A 150 8.29 -3.58 -3.53
CA PHE A 150 7.17 -2.68 -3.25
C PHE A 150 7.59 -1.28 -2.79
N TRP A 151 8.84 -1.08 -2.35
CA TRP A 151 9.31 0.20 -1.81
C TRP A 151 9.23 1.37 -2.83
N PRO A 152 9.64 1.21 -4.10
CA PRO A 152 9.45 2.25 -5.10
C PRO A 152 7.98 2.65 -5.31
N ILE A 153 7.05 1.71 -5.14
CA ILE A 153 5.60 1.96 -5.26
C ILE A 153 5.14 2.84 -4.09
N VAL A 154 5.57 2.50 -2.87
CA VAL A 154 5.29 3.29 -1.66
C VAL A 154 5.83 4.72 -1.83
N HIS A 155 7.11 4.86 -2.20
CA HIS A 155 7.74 6.16 -2.43
C HIS A 155 7.00 7.00 -3.47
N ASN A 156 6.71 6.43 -4.65
CA ASN A 156 5.99 7.14 -5.72
C ASN A 156 4.58 7.57 -5.29
N SER A 157 3.89 6.73 -4.52
CA SER A 157 2.58 7.09 -3.96
C SER A 157 2.68 8.25 -2.97
N THR A 158 3.68 8.26 -2.09
CA THR A 158 3.90 9.37 -1.14
C THR A 158 4.23 10.67 -1.87
N VAL A 159 5.09 10.63 -2.89
CA VAL A 159 5.38 11.81 -3.73
C VAL A 159 4.12 12.30 -4.43
N PHE A 160 3.30 11.40 -4.97
CA PHE A 160 2.01 11.77 -5.56
C PHE A 160 1.09 12.45 -4.54
N SER A 161 0.97 11.92 -3.32
CA SER A 161 0.19 12.55 -2.25
C SER A 161 0.69 13.94 -1.90
N LEU A 162 2.01 14.16 -1.86
CA LEU A 162 2.59 15.49 -1.66
C LEU A 162 2.23 16.43 -2.79
N ILE A 163 2.40 16.02 -4.06
CA ILE A 163 2.04 16.86 -5.22
C ILE A 163 0.55 17.22 -5.19
N LEU A 164 -0.32 16.24 -4.90
CA LEU A 164 -1.75 16.47 -4.74
C LEU A 164 -2.05 17.49 -3.65
N MET A 165 -1.39 17.38 -2.50
CA MET A 165 -1.47 18.36 -1.41
C MET A 165 -1.07 19.77 -1.87
N HIS A 166 0.05 19.92 -2.61
CA HIS A 166 0.47 21.22 -3.13
C HIS A 166 -0.56 21.83 -4.09
N ILE A 167 -1.18 21.02 -4.97
CA ILE A 167 -2.22 21.49 -5.89
C ILE A 167 -3.44 22.01 -5.13
N ILE A 168 -3.89 21.27 -4.11
CA ILE A 168 -5.03 21.66 -3.27
C ILE A 168 -4.70 22.92 -2.46
N ALA A 169 -3.51 22.98 -1.86
CA ALA A 169 -3.04 24.15 -1.12
C ALA A 169 -2.98 25.39 -2.01
N PHE A 170 -2.47 25.27 -3.24
CA PHE A 170 -2.47 26.36 -4.22
C PHE A 170 -3.89 26.86 -4.51
N GLY A 171 -4.84 25.95 -4.72
CA GLY A 171 -6.25 26.30 -4.93
C GLY A 171 -6.84 27.07 -3.75
N ILE A 172 -6.56 26.65 -2.51
CA ILE A 172 -7.09 27.29 -1.29
C ILE A 172 -6.49 28.69 -1.08
N PHE A 173 -5.17 28.84 -1.23
CA PHE A 173 -4.54 30.15 -1.07
C PHE A 173 -4.91 31.12 -2.20
N GLY A 174 -5.15 30.60 -3.41
CA GLY A 174 -5.73 31.35 -4.52
C GLY A 174 -7.12 31.89 -4.20
N LEU A 175 -8.00 31.06 -3.62
CA LEU A 175 -9.33 31.47 -3.18
C LEU A 175 -9.30 32.50 -2.05
N LYS A 176 -8.37 32.34 -1.08
CA LYS A 176 -8.26 33.23 0.08
C LYS A 176 -7.56 34.56 -0.21
N GLN A 177 -7.14 34.82 -1.46
CA GLN A 177 -6.46 36.07 -1.86
C GLN A 177 -5.25 36.41 -0.96
N LEU A 178 -4.43 35.41 -0.62
CA LEU A 178 -3.21 35.58 0.18
C LEU A 178 -1.98 35.50 -0.73
N PRO A 179 -1.56 36.60 -1.39
CA PRO A 179 -0.52 36.57 -2.42
C PRO A 179 0.85 36.17 -1.86
N LEU A 180 1.16 36.55 -0.62
CA LEU A 180 2.42 36.18 0.05
C LEU A 180 2.53 34.67 0.27
N ALA A 181 1.45 34.01 0.72
CA ALA A 181 1.43 32.57 0.94
C ALA A 181 1.48 31.78 -0.37
N SER A 182 0.78 32.25 -1.40
CA SER A 182 0.78 31.62 -2.73
C SER A 182 2.18 31.64 -3.36
N THR A 183 2.89 32.76 -3.27
CA THR A 183 4.23 32.92 -3.83
C THR A 183 5.26 31.98 -3.17
N LEU A 184 5.15 31.81 -1.84
CA LEU A 184 6.03 30.91 -1.09
C LEU A 184 5.76 29.42 -1.38
N LEU A 185 4.55 29.09 -1.83
CA LEU A 185 4.14 27.70 -2.10
C LEU A 185 4.63 27.19 -3.46
N ILE A 186 4.84 28.07 -4.44
CA ILE A 186 5.30 27.73 -5.81
C ILE A 186 6.62 26.91 -5.86
N PRO A 187 7.67 27.22 -5.08
CA PRO A 187 8.91 26.45 -5.13
C PRO A 187 8.79 25.02 -4.56
N LEU A 188 7.82 24.75 -3.69
CA LEU A 188 7.68 23.45 -3.04
C LEU A 188 7.40 22.28 -4.01
N PRO A 189 6.40 22.33 -4.92
CA PRO A 189 6.16 21.24 -5.86
C PRO A 189 7.37 21.00 -6.77
N VAL A 190 8.06 22.07 -7.19
CA VAL A 190 9.28 21.97 -7.99
C VAL A 190 10.37 21.22 -7.22
N LEU A 191 10.61 21.60 -5.95
CA LEU A 191 11.57 20.92 -5.09
C LEU A 191 11.22 19.44 -4.90
N THR A 192 9.94 19.11 -4.68
CA THR A 192 9.51 17.70 -4.53
C THR A 192 9.71 16.89 -5.80
N LEU A 193 9.51 17.48 -6.97
CA LEU A 193 9.75 16.80 -8.25
C LEU A 193 11.24 16.57 -8.51
N ILE A 194 12.08 17.57 -8.22
CA ILE A 194 13.55 17.44 -8.30
C ILE A 194 14.04 16.36 -7.34
N PHE A 195 13.55 16.35 -6.10
CA PHE A 195 13.87 15.33 -5.11
C PHE A 195 13.46 13.93 -5.59
N ASN A 196 12.25 13.79 -6.13
CA ASN A 196 11.80 12.52 -6.70
C ASN A 196 12.69 12.09 -7.86
N ALA A 197 13.03 12.98 -8.79
CA ALA A 197 13.92 12.67 -9.92
C ALA A 197 15.31 12.23 -9.44
N TYR A 198 15.86 12.90 -8.42
CA TYR A 198 17.11 12.49 -7.78
C TYR A 198 17.01 11.08 -7.19
N CYS A 199 15.96 10.81 -6.41
CA CYS A 199 15.74 9.50 -5.79
C CYS A 199 15.54 8.39 -6.82
N GLN A 200 14.80 8.64 -7.90
CA GLN A 200 14.62 7.69 -8.99
C GLN A 200 15.96 7.38 -9.67
N ASN A 201 16.75 8.39 -10.01
CA ASN A 201 18.03 8.18 -10.69
C ASN A 201 19.06 7.48 -9.79
N ARG A 202 19.08 7.80 -8.49
CA ARG A 202 20.08 7.28 -7.55
C ARG A 202 19.73 5.91 -6.97
N PHE A 203 18.48 5.71 -6.54
CA PHE A 203 18.11 4.54 -5.73
C PHE A 203 17.27 3.51 -6.48
N LEU A 204 16.48 3.89 -7.49
CA LEU A 204 15.67 2.93 -8.25
C LEU A 204 16.50 1.79 -8.88
N PRO A 205 17.72 2.02 -9.42
CA PRO A 205 18.52 0.95 -9.98
C PRO A 205 18.80 -0.19 -8.98
N LEU A 206 18.96 0.13 -7.68
CA LEU A 206 19.22 -0.85 -6.62
C LEU A 206 18.05 -1.83 -6.41
N PHE A 207 16.82 -1.40 -6.71
CA PHE A 207 15.63 -2.26 -6.60
C PHE A 207 15.36 -3.07 -7.87
N LYS A 208 15.99 -2.72 -8.99
CA LYS A 208 15.82 -3.39 -10.29
C LYS A 208 16.87 -4.46 -10.55
N ALA A 209 18.10 -4.23 -10.12
CA ALA A 209 19.22 -5.13 -10.38
C ALA A 209 20.10 -5.30 -9.15
N TYR A 210 20.70 -6.48 -9.01
CA TYR A 210 21.68 -6.75 -7.97
C TYR A 210 23.08 -6.30 -8.41
N PRO A 211 23.87 -5.65 -7.54
CA PRO A 211 25.25 -5.30 -7.84
C PRO A 211 26.10 -6.54 -8.08
N THR A 212 26.87 -6.56 -9.17
CA THR A 212 27.76 -7.69 -9.52
C THR A 212 28.79 -7.98 -8.42
N GLU A 213 29.28 -6.95 -7.73
CA GLU A 213 30.20 -7.12 -6.60
C GLU A 213 29.60 -7.98 -5.48
N CYS A 214 28.34 -7.76 -5.13
CA CYS A 214 27.64 -8.55 -4.11
C CYS A 214 27.49 -10.01 -4.56
N LEU A 215 27.14 -10.22 -5.84
CA LEU A 215 27.00 -11.57 -6.43
C LEU A 215 28.35 -12.31 -6.39
N VAL A 216 29.43 -11.71 -6.91
CA VAL A 216 30.77 -12.33 -6.90
C VAL A 216 31.24 -12.64 -5.47
N LYS A 217 30.96 -11.74 -4.52
CA LYS A 217 31.32 -11.95 -3.11
C LYS A 217 30.52 -13.10 -2.49
N GLN A 218 29.26 -13.26 -2.87
CA GLN A 218 28.41 -14.35 -2.43
C GLN A 218 28.87 -15.68 -3.06
N ASP A 219 29.11 -15.72 -4.37
CA ASP A 219 29.62 -16.91 -5.08
C ASP A 219 30.92 -17.42 -4.46
N ARG A 220 31.86 -16.53 -4.11
CA ARG A 220 33.13 -16.90 -3.44
C ARG A 220 32.92 -17.50 -2.05
N LYS A 221 31.86 -17.13 -1.34
CA LYS A 221 31.54 -17.72 -0.04
C LYS A 221 30.95 -19.11 -0.22
N GLU A 222 30.00 -19.23 -1.14
CA GLU A 222 29.29 -20.47 -1.46
C GLU A 222 30.24 -21.55 -2.03
N GLN A 223 31.30 -21.16 -2.75
CA GLN A 223 32.34 -22.09 -3.24
C GLN A 223 32.98 -22.96 -2.14
N ASN A 224 33.08 -22.46 -0.91
CA ASN A 224 33.68 -23.18 0.21
C ASN A 224 32.65 -23.94 1.06
N GLU A 225 31.37 -23.93 0.66
CA GLU A 225 30.27 -24.52 1.42
C GLU A 225 30.02 -25.97 1.00
N ALA A 226 30.01 -26.88 1.98
CA ALA A 226 29.94 -28.33 1.72
C ALA A 226 28.60 -28.79 1.06
N GLY A 227 27.56 -27.95 1.08
CA GLY A 227 26.22 -28.28 0.58
C GLY A 227 25.96 -27.95 -0.90
N MET A 228 26.92 -27.38 -1.63
CA MET A 228 26.66 -26.89 -2.99
C MET A 228 26.30 -27.99 -3.99
N THR A 229 26.87 -29.19 -3.85
CA THR A 229 26.56 -30.32 -4.74
C THR A 229 25.09 -30.75 -4.64
N GLU A 230 24.54 -30.78 -3.42
CA GLU A 230 23.12 -31.11 -3.18
C GLU A 230 22.20 -29.99 -3.72
N PHE A 231 22.62 -28.74 -3.60
CA PHE A 231 21.89 -27.60 -4.19
C PHE A 231 21.79 -27.70 -5.71
N TYR A 232 22.89 -28.03 -6.41
CA TYR A 232 22.87 -28.21 -7.86
C TYR A 232 21.97 -29.37 -8.30
N ASP A 233 21.89 -30.46 -7.52
CA ASP A 233 21.00 -31.58 -7.82
C ASP A 233 19.51 -31.16 -7.67
N LYS A 234 19.18 -30.42 -6.60
CA LYS A 234 17.84 -29.86 -6.38
C LYS A 234 17.44 -28.85 -7.46
N LEU A 235 18.39 -28.09 -8.01
CA LEU A 235 18.14 -27.10 -9.07
C LEU A 235 17.59 -27.73 -10.35
N VAL A 236 17.98 -28.97 -10.68
CA VAL A 236 17.53 -29.68 -11.89
C VAL A 236 16.02 -29.92 -11.86
N THR A 237 15.44 -30.13 -10.68
CA THR A 237 14.01 -30.43 -10.51
C THR A 237 13.20 -29.24 -9.99
N ALA A 238 13.83 -28.15 -9.55
CA ALA A 238 13.19 -27.01 -8.90
C ALA A 238 12.09 -26.32 -9.72
N TYR A 239 12.21 -26.30 -11.06
CA TYR A 239 11.25 -25.65 -11.96
C TYR A 239 10.38 -26.65 -12.75
N GLN A 240 10.30 -27.90 -12.28
CA GLN A 240 9.36 -28.88 -12.85
C GLN A 240 7.92 -28.48 -12.53
N ASP A 241 7.02 -28.73 -13.48
CA ASP A 241 5.59 -28.50 -13.27
C ASP A 241 5.11 -29.29 -12.04
N PRO A 242 4.34 -28.69 -11.12
CA PRO A 242 3.77 -29.40 -9.98
C PRO A 242 3.02 -30.69 -10.35
N ALA A 243 2.43 -30.77 -11.55
CA ALA A 243 1.75 -31.97 -12.05
C ALA A 243 2.70 -33.12 -12.42
N LEU A 244 3.97 -32.84 -12.67
CA LEU A 244 5.01 -33.83 -13.01
C LEU A 244 5.80 -34.31 -11.79
N MET A 245 5.61 -33.68 -10.62
CA MET A 245 6.26 -34.13 -9.39
C MET A 245 5.69 -35.49 -8.96
N PRO A 246 6.53 -36.42 -8.46
CA PRO A 246 6.05 -37.70 -7.97
C PRO A 246 5.07 -37.48 -6.83
N VAL A 247 3.85 -38.02 -6.95
CA VAL A 247 2.82 -37.94 -5.92
C VAL A 247 3.37 -38.55 -4.63
N GLN A 248 3.65 -37.70 -3.64
CA GLN A 248 4.06 -38.13 -2.32
C GLN A 248 2.85 -38.77 -1.64
N TYR A 249 2.68 -40.09 -1.80
CA TYR A 249 1.76 -40.84 -0.95
C TYR A 249 2.29 -40.78 0.47
N ALA A 250 1.61 -40.02 1.33
CA ALA A 250 1.87 -40.02 2.77
C ALA A 250 1.84 -41.47 3.27
N ARG A 251 3.02 -42.00 3.60
CA ARG A 251 3.17 -43.34 4.16
C ARG A 251 2.55 -43.30 5.56
N LYS A 252 1.30 -43.77 5.68
CA LYS A 252 0.67 -44.05 6.97
C LYS A 252 1.58 -45.01 7.75
N HIS A 253 2.18 -44.53 8.83
CA HIS A 253 2.70 -45.35 9.91
C HIS A 253 1.70 -45.34 11.06
#